data_AF-A0A430FEL9-F1
#
_entry.id   AF-A0A430FEL9-F1
#
_cell.length_a   1.000
_cell.length_b   1.000
_cell.length_c   1.000
_cell.angle_alpha   90.00
_cell.angle_beta   90.00
_cell.angle_gamma   90.00
#
_symmetry.space_group_name_H-M   'P 1'
#
loop_
_entity.id
_entity.type
_entity.pdbx_description
1 polymer ?
#
loop_
_entity_poly.entity_id
_entity_poly.type
_entity_poly.pdbx_seq_one_letter_code
_entity_poly.pdbx_strand_id
1 'polypeptide(L)'
;MNDEQNLIRRTAIIQDTINGINDPTPWPTLAWAEHGDTLWTAGSADRAGIGELGTAYEAGDTVIRRHHIGDETTTIEAVTALPADPTRGIRAQLLDHISRWDGTRPDRSGSLSDGEPTAIPIPGGTRPIAMGWRQALDQANRNVLASDPDRVRASMLRWKLDQTARPCAWYLEANGYDLHLVEWRCTDGQATAYRYTHLQYDDTTGDGPTVTAIASSDPTAPAQATPADDTALAQASRAIYDDYQRLRDREGGVSDLEPDHAIGQSGLLHAGQAPRLLTASGRPAANWQTVVERQAIHLATPTPQPQTRAGRQRRSEPWPSVNIPAGLARPYTRKGRDGREWAKMIVIMPAGTIIHGTDVSGWRADRFMTEANQRQKREQRPVNLRFRPGEPIELFHGKGEERRTITVADQWALCTAVKTALTTPRPTHEQETRDTSGSEPDSPSGPSETAIRVARHLAEDDRTWRRARRIITGNEHRTDPTHTRTEVGKLVETAAKRYTASHPQAPAPSTRDLSQATELTLRYLAPEAHGQNKETIT
;
A
#
# COMPACT_ATOMS: atom_id res chain seq x y z
N MET A 1 -21.58 3.56 -10.25
CA MET A 1 -21.68 4.29 -8.98
C MET A 1 -23.14 4.40 -8.59
N ASN A 2 -23.43 4.57 -7.31
CA ASN A 2 -24.76 4.99 -6.88
C ASN A 2 -24.84 6.54 -6.86
N ASP A 3 -26.05 7.08 -6.70
CA ASP A 3 -26.29 8.52 -6.76
C ASP A 3 -25.51 9.31 -5.69
N GLU A 4 -25.35 8.72 -4.49
CA GLU A 4 -24.56 9.32 -3.40
C GLU A 4 -23.08 9.47 -3.77
N GLN A 5 -22.48 8.44 -4.37
CA GLN A 5 -21.09 8.45 -4.83
C GLN A 5 -20.87 9.51 -5.92
N ASN A 6 -21.81 9.63 -6.86
CA ASN A 6 -21.77 10.67 -7.89
C ASN A 6 -21.82 12.06 -7.27
N LEU A 7 -22.67 12.24 -6.25
CA LEU A 7 -22.82 13.52 -5.55
C LEU A 7 -21.55 13.91 -4.78
N ILE A 8 -20.88 12.95 -4.12
CA ILE A 8 -19.59 13.15 -3.47
C ILE A 8 -18.54 13.61 -4.48
N ARG A 9 -18.38 12.85 -5.58
CA ARG A 9 -17.42 13.15 -6.64
C ARG A 9 -17.65 14.55 -7.21
N ARG A 10 -18.90 14.84 -7.58
CA ARG A 10 -19.31 16.14 -8.11
C ARG A 10 -18.98 17.30 -7.17
N THR A 11 -19.35 17.15 -5.90
CA THR A 11 -19.07 18.19 -4.87
C THR A 11 -17.57 18.41 -4.71
N ALA A 12 -16.76 17.35 -4.81
CA ALA A 12 -15.31 17.42 -4.74
C ALA A 12 -14.67 18.12 -5.95
N ILE A 13 -15.22 17.93 -7.15
CA ILE A 13 -14.79 18.63 -8.36
C ILE A 13 -15.12 20.12 -8.27
N ILE A 14 -16.32 20.47 -7.82
CA ILE A 14 -16.73 21.86 -7.62
C ILE A 14 -15.81 22.56 -6.60
N GLN A 15 -15.48 21.88 -5.51
CA GLN A 15 -14.56 22.42 -4.50
C GLN A 15 -13.17 22.70 -5.07
N ASP A 16 -12.63 21.81 -5.90
CA ASP A 16 -11.34 22.04 -6.55
C ASP A 16 -11.37 23.30 -7.42
N THR A 17 -12.44 23.50 -8.19
CA THR A 17 -12.58 24.69 -9.04
C THR A 17 -12.73 25.96 -8.22
N ILE A 18 -13.55 25.93 -7.17
CA ILE A 18 -13.73 27.07 -6.26
C ILE A 18 -12.40 27.46 -5.58
N ASN A 19 -11.60 26.47 -5.19
CA ASN A 19 -10.30 26.68 -4.56
C ASN A 19 -9.18 26.99 -5.58
N GLY A 20 -9.50 27.20 -6.87
CA GLY A 20 -8.53 27.57 -7.90
C GLY A 20 -7.61 26.45 -8.37
N ILE A 21 -7.92 25.18 -8.06
CA ILE A 21 -7.12 24.00 -8.43
C ILE A 21 -7.37 23.59 -9.88
N ASN A 22 -8.64 23.58 -10.30
CA ASN A 22 -9.02 23.25 -11.69
C ASN A 22 -9.04 24.48 -12.60
N ASP A 23 -9.11 25.66 -12.01
CA ASP A 23 -9.19 26.93 -12.70
C ASP A 23 -8.31 27.99 -12.02
N PRO A 24 -6.99 27.99 -12.27
CA PRO A 24 -6.07 28.90 -11.61
C PRO A 24 -6.21 30.33 -12.14
N THR A 25 -6.68 31.23 -11.29
CA THR A 25 -6.69 32.68 -11.53
C THR A 25 -5.63 33.40 -10.69
N PRO A 26 -5.17 34.60 -11.09
CA PRO A 26 -4.24 35.39 -10.28
C PRO A 26 -4.83 35.84 -8.93
N TRP A 27 -6.15 35.97 -8.86
CA TRP A 27 -6.91 36.30 -7.66
C TRP A 27 -7.79 35.12 -7.25
N PRO A 28 -8.21 35.01 -5.99
CA PRO A 28 -9.06 33.91 -5.54
C PRO A 28 -10.52 34.07 -5.95
N THR A 29 -11.24 32.94 -5.96
CA THR A 29 -12.70 32.94 -6.01
C THR A 29 -13.27 33.48 -4.71
N LEU A 30 -14.22 34.41 -4.81
CA LEU A 30 -14.88 35.06 -3.66
C LEU A 30 -16.37 34.73 -3.58
N ALA A 31 -16.97 34.25 -4.67
CA ALA A 31 -18.34 33.73 -4.67
C ALA A 31 -18.51 32.60 -5.71
N TRP A 32 -19.49 31.74 -5.47
CA TRP A 32 -19.83 30.67 -6.40
C TRP A 32 -21.33 30.36 -6.38
N ALA A 33 -21.79 29.72 -7.46
CA ALA A 33 -23.15 29.23 -7.61
C ALA A 33 -23.16 27.99 -8.52
N GLU A 34 -24.08 27.05 -8.31
CA GLU A 34 -24.26 25.89 -9.19
C GLU A 34 -25.73 25.66 -9.53
N HIS A 35 -25.98 25.08 -10.70
CA HIS A 35 -27.29 24.58 -11.12
C HIS A 35 -27.12 23.53 -12.21
N GLY A 36 -27.67 22.33 -12.02
CA GLY A 36 -27.38 21.21 -12.93
C GLY A 36 -25.87 21.10 -13.17
N ASP A 37 -25.44 20.77 -14.39
CA ASP A 37 -24.03 20.62 -14.83
C ASP A 37 -23.25 21.93 -15.05
N THR A 38 -23.69 23.02 -14.42
CA THR A 38 -23.06 24.33 -14.53
C THR A 38 -22.60 24.85 -13.17
N LEU A 39 -21.35 25.32 -13.12
CA LEU A 39 -20.74 26.02 -11.99
C LEU A 39 -20.34 27.42 -12.43
N TRP A 40 -20.78 28.43 -11.69
CA TRP A 40 -20.28 29.79 -11.81
C TRP A 40 -19.35 30.12 -10.64
N THR A 41 -18.20 30.71 -10.92
CA THR A 41 -17.30 31.30 -9.92
C THR A 41 -17.15 32.79 -10.19
N ALA A 42 -16.89 33.57 -9.15
CA ALA A 42 -16.65 35.00 -9.27
C ALA A 42 -15.54 35.45 -8.32
N GLY A 43 -14.65 36.31 -8.81
CA GLY A 43 -13.58 36.94 -8.04
C GLY A 43 -13.42 38.41 -8.43
N SER A 44 -12.57 39.13 -7.71
CA SER A 44 -12.20 40.52 -8.04
C SER A 44 -10.85 40.53 -8.74
N ALA A 45 -10.77 41.10 -9.93
CA ALA A 45 -9.50 41.31 -10.59
C ALA A 45 -8.61 42.25 -9.75
N ASP A 46 -7.37 41.86 -9.51
CA ASP A 46 -6.39 42.67 -8.78
C ASP A 46 -5.67 43.68 -9.69
N ARG A 47 -5.69 43.43 -11.00
CA ARG A 47 -5.06 44.23 -12.05
C ARG A 47 -5.82 44.13 -13.37
N ALA A 48 -5.59 45.07 -14.28
CA ALA A 48 -6.12 45.01 -15.63
C ALA A 48 -5.47 43.90 -16.48
N GLY A 49 -6.22 43.32 -17.41
CA GLY A 49 -5.73 42.25 -18.28
C GLY A 49 -6.76 41.70 -19.25
N ILE A 50 -6.39 40.60 -19.91
CA ILE A 50 -7.24 39.83 -20.82
C ILE A 50 -7.23 38.39 -20.36
N GLY A 51 -8.41 37.81 -20.14
CA GLY A 51 -8.60 36.44 -19.67
C GLY A 51 -8.47 35.40 -20.77
N GLU A 52 -8.57 34.13 -20.37
CA GLU A 52 -8.34 32.96 -21.23
C GLU A 52 -9.29 32.85 -22.44
N LEU A 53 -10.48 33.47 -22.37
CA LEU A 53 -11.45 33.55 -23.47
C LEU A 53 -11.46 34.92 -24.17
N GLY A 54 -10.42 35.74 -24.00
CA GLY A 54 -10.32 37.06 -24.64
C GLY A 54 -11.11 38.18 -23.95
N THR A 55 -11.75 37.90 -22.81
CA THR A 55 -12.49 38.91 -22.03
C THR A 55 -11.50 39.86 -21.35
N ALA A 56 -11.56 41.15 -21.69
CA ALA A 56 -10.81 42.18 -20.99
C ALA A 56 -11.47 42.54 -19.65
N TYR A 57 -10.66 42.87 -18.65
CA TYR A 57 -11.08 43.32 -17.33
C TYR A 57 -10.13 44.38 -16.79
N GLU A 58 -10.64 45.26 -15.93
CA GLU A 58 -9.88 46.27 -15.20
C GLU A 58 -9.64 45.86 -13.75
N ALA A 59 -8.72 46.54 -13.07
CA ALA A 59 -8.50 46.32 -11.64
C ALA A 59 -9.77 46.67 -10.83
N GLY A 60 -10.22 45.74 -9.99
CA GLY A 60 -11.45 45.85 -9.18
C GLY A 60 -12.70 45.28 -9.84
N ASP A 61 -12.65 44.91 -11.12
CA ASP A 61 -13.79 44.31 -11.81
C ASP A 61 -14.17 42.96 -11.18
N THR A 62 -15.48 42.69 -11.13
CA THR A 62 -15.99 41.37 -10.78
C THR A 62 -15.93 40.48 -12.01
N VAL A 63 -15.04 39.50 -12.00
CA VAL A 63 -14.87 38.54 -13.08
C VAL A 63 -15.67 37.29 -12.76
N ILE A 64 -16.70 37.01 -13.56
CA ILE A 64 -17.56 35.84 -13.46
C ILE A 64 -17.16 34.83 -14.53
N ARG A 65 -16.98 33.56 -14.13
CA ARG A 65 -16.60 32.47 -15.02
C ARG A 65 -17.64 31.36 -14.92
N ARG A 66 -18.15 30.92 -16.07
CA ARG A 66 -19.09 29.80 -16.18
C ARG A 66 -18.35 28.55 -16.62
N HIS A 67 -18.60 27.44 -15.93
CA HIS A 67 -17.97 26.16 -16.17
C HIS A 67 -19.00 25.07 -16.39
N HIS A 68 -18.67 24.12 -17.26
CA HIS A 68 -19.33 22.82 -17.31
C HIS A 68 -18.66 21.85 -16.33
N ILE A 69 -19.46 21.17 -15.52
CA ILE A 69 -19.00 20.15 -14.57
C ILE A 69 -18.95 18.80 -15.29
N GLY A 70 -17.74 18.35 -15.62
CA GLY A 70 -17.52 17.04 -16.21
C GLY A 70 -17.27 15.94 -15.16
N ASP A 71 -16.85 14.79 -15.64
CA ASP A 71 -16.57 13.63 -14.80
C ASP A 71 -15.33 13.84 -13.92
N GLU A 72 -14.22 14.37 -14.43
CA GLU A 72 -12.96 14.47 -13.68
C GLU A 72 -12.57 15.89 -13.30
N THR A 73 -13.10 16.89 -14.00
CA THR A 73 -12.75 18.30 -13.82
C THR A 73 -13.88 19.19 -14.34
N THR A 74 -13.75 20.50 -14.11
CA THR A 74 -14.57 21.51 -14.77
C THR A 74 -13.88 22.06 -16.02
N THR A 75 -14.66 22.48 -17.01
CA THR A 75 -14.16 23.18 -18.20
C THR A 75 -14.81 24.55 -18.31
N ILE A 76 -14.04 25.60 -18.61
CA ILE A 76 -14.57 26.96 -18.74
C ILE A 76 -15.31 27.09 -20.07
N GLU A 77 -16.51 27.65 -20.03
CA GLU A 77 -17.32 27.91 -21.22
C GLU A 77 -17.47 29.40 -21.54
N ALA A 78 -17.47 30.26 -20.51
CA ALA A 78 -17.68 31.69 -20.67
C ALA A 78 -17.03 32.50 -19.55
N VAL A 79 -16.61 33.72 -19.87
CA VAL A 79 -16.05 34.69 -18.91
C VAL A 79 -16.68 36.05 -19.17
N THR A 80 -17.23 36.66 -18.11
CA THR A 80 -17.77 38.03 -18.13
C THR A 80 -17.06 38.88 -17.08
N ALA A 81 -16.64 40.09 -17.46
CA ALA A 81 -16.17 41.10 -16.52
C ALA A 81 -17.27 42.14 -16.28
N LEU A 82 -17.56 42.42 -15.02
CA LEU A 82 -18.47 43.46 -14.59
C LEU A 82 -17.68 44.57 -13.89
N PRO A 83 -17.97 45.85 -14.17
CA PRO A 83 -17.34 46.96 -13.48
C PRO A 83 -17.48 46.84 -11.96
N ALA A 84 -16.45 47.26 -11.22
CA ALA A 84 -16.47 47.30 -9.76
C ALA A 84 -17.72 48.05 -9.23
N ASP A 85 -18.53 47.37 -8.42
CA ASP A 85 -19.69 47.99 -7.73
C ASP A 85 -19.46 47.98 -6.20
N PRO A 86 -19.07 49.12 -5.60
CA PRO A 86 -18.81 49.20 -4.17
C PRO A 86 -20.09 49.07 -3.32
N THR A 87 -21.26 49.19 -3.93
CA THR A 87 -22.56 49.07 -3.24
C THR A 87 -23.09 47.65 -3.21
N ARG A 88 -22.57 46.77 -4.08
CA ARG A 88 -23.00 45.37 -4.21
C ARG A 88 -21.81 44.42 -4.09
N GLY A 89 -21.86 43.56 -3.08
CA GLY A 89 -20.88 42.49 -2.93
C GLY A 89 -20.87 41.53 -4.14
N ILE A 90 -19.72 40.91 -4.39
CA ILE A 90 -19.46 40.02 -5.54
C ILE A 90 -20.53 38.94 -5.71
N ARG A 91 -20.97 38.29 -4.62
CA ARG A 91 -22.01 37.27 -4.68
C ARG A 91 -23.35 37.82 -5.20
N ALA A 92 -23.72 39.04 -4.84
CA ALA A 92 -24.95 39.64 -5.33
C ALA A 92 -24.85 39.95 -6.84
N GLN A 93 -23.70 40.47 -7.29
CA GLN A 93 -23.44 40.69 -8.71
C GLN A 93 -23.46 39.38 -9.51
N LEU A 94 -22.88 38.30 -8.97
CA LEU A 94 -22.91 36.97 -9.56
C LEU A 94 -24.35 36.47 -9.75
N LEU A 95 -25.18 36.51 -8.70
CA LEU A 95 -26.56 36.01 -8.77
C LEU A 95 -27.43 36.86 -9.71
N ASP A 96 -27.24 38.17 -9.71
CA ASP A 96 -27.91 39.06 -10.66
C ASP A 96 -27.51 38.75 -12.11
N HIS A 97 -26.23 38.47 -12.35
CA HIS A 97 -25.73 38.08 -13.67
C HIS A 97 -26.39 36.77 -14.15
N ILE A 98 -26.35 35.72 -13.33
CA ILE A 98 -26.96 34.42 -13.67
C ILE A 98 -28.46 34.58 -13.97
N SER A 99 -29.18 35.35 -13.15
CA SER A 99 -30.60 35.61 -13.35
C SER A 99 -30.89 36.31 -14.69
N ARG A 100 -30.06 37.30 -15.07
CA ARG A 100 -30.25 38.09 -16.29
C ARG A 100 -29.86 37.35 -17.56
N TRP A 101 -28.76 36.60 -17.53
CA TRP A 101 -28.13 36.04 -18.75
C TRP A 101 -28.42 34.55 -18.94
N ASP A 102 -28.42 33.77 -17.87
CA ASP A 102 -28.71 32.33 -17.93
C ASP A 102 -30.19 32.03 -17.60
N GLY A 103 -30.96 33.03 -17.14
CA GLY A 103 -32.39 32.88 -16.84
C GLY A 103 -32.69 31.85 -15.75
N THR A 104 -31.69 31.54 -14.93
CA THR A 104 -31.68 30.35 -14.06
C THR A 104 -31.57 30.79 -12.60
N ARG A 105 -32.18 30.01 -11.70
CA ARG A 105 -32.00 30.17 -10.26
C ARG A 105 -31.05 29.10 -9.74
N PRO A 106 -29.87 29.46 -9.19
CA PRO A 106 -28.93 28.49 -8.65
C PRO A 106 -29.54 27.62 -7.57
N ASP A 107 -29.20 26.32 -7.61
CA ASP A 107 -29.59 25.34 -6.59
C ASP A 107 -28.85 25.62 -5.29
N ARG A 108 -27.57 25.96 -5.42
CA ARG A 108 -26.68 26.31 -4.31
C ARG A 108 -25.79 27.48 -4.70
N SER A 109 -25.39 28.26 -3.71
CA SER A 109 -24.43 29.35 -3.87
C SER A 109 -23.81 29.72 -2.53
N GLY A 110 -22.62 30.30 -2.56
CA GLY A 110 -21.88 30.67 -1.37
C GLY A 110 -20.94 31.85 -1.60
N SER A 111 -20.54 32.49 -0.51
CA SER A 111 -19.43 33.45 -0.47
C SER A 111 -18.23 32.78 0.17
N LEU A 112 -17.04 33.21 -0.20
CA LEU A 112 -15.77 32.68 0.27
C LEU A 112 -14.95 33.80 0.89
N SER A 113 -14.12 33.42 1.86
CA SER A 113 -13.10 34.32 2.41
C SER A 113 -11.87 34.31 1.51
N ASP A 114 -11.21 35.46 1.43
CA ASP A 114 -9.97 35.61 0.67
C ASP A 114 -8.87 34.66 1.20
N GLY A 115 -8.19 33.95 0.30
CA GLY A 115 -6.98 33.17 0.57
C GLY A 115 -7.12 31.81 1.28
N GLU A 116 -8.29 31.43 1.81
CA GLU A 116 -8.45 30.17 2.56
C GLU A 116 -9.19 29.08 1.77
N PRO A 117 -8.60 27.87 1.61
CA PRO A 117 -9.28 26.74 0.99
C PRO A 117 -10.60 26.44 1.71
N THR A 118 -11.70 26.49 0.96
CA THR A 118 -13.02 26.27 1.52
C THR A 118 -13.46 24.83 1.32
N ALA A 119 -14.10 24.27 2.35
CA ALA A 119 -14.73 22.96 2.29
C ALA A 119 -16.26 23.10 2.18
N ILE A 120 -16.88 22.58 1.11
CA ILE A 120 -18.32 22.70 0.88
C ILE A 120 -19.07 21.39 1.22
N PRO A 121 -20.30 21.48 1.75
CA PRO A 121 -21.08 20.29 2.06
C PRO A 121 -21.62 19.60 0.82
N ILE A 122 -21.88 18.30 0.93
CA ILE A 122 -22.64 17.54 -0.08
C ILE A 122 -24.10 18.03 -0.06
N PRO A 123 -24.78 18.20 -1.22
CA PRO A 123 -26.20 18.50 -1.28
C PRO A 123 -27.06 17.57 -0.39
N GLY A 124 -27.97 18.15 0.38
CA GLY A 124 -28.80 17.42 1.36
C GLY A 124 -28.09 17.05 2.67
N GLY A 125 -26.78 17.30 2.78
CA GLY A 125 -25.98 17.12 3.99
C GLY A 125 -25.52 18.44 4.60
N THR A 126 -25.06 18.38 5.86
CA THR A 126 -24.46 19.52 6.56
C THR A 126 -22.94 19.42 6.68
N ARG A 127 -22.36 18.27 6.32
CA ARG A 127 -20.94 18.00 6.50
C ARG A 127 -20.14 18.35 5.24
N PRO A 128 -19.05 19.11 5.38
CA PRO A 128 -18.16 19.38 4.26
C PRO A 128 -17.49 18.09 3.78
N ILE A 129 -17.21 18.02 2.49
CA ILE A 129 -16.34 16.96 1.95
C ILE A 129 -14.95 17.04 2.60
N ALA A 130 -14.28 15.89 2.71
CA ALA A 130 -13.00 15.81 3.40
C ALA A 130 -11.84 16.41 2.59
N MET A 131 -11.92 16.34 1.26
CA MET A 131 -10.95 16.90 0.33
C MET A 131 -11.55 17.04 -1.07
N GLY A 132 -10.88 17.82 -1.92
CA GLY A 132 -11.22 17.95 -3.33
C GLY A 132 -10.86 16.71 -4.15
N TRP A 133 -11.38 16.62 -5.38
CA TRP A 133 -11.31 15.42 -6.21
C TRP A 133 -9.90 15.10 -6.68
N ARG A 134 -9.13 16.11 -7.09
CA ARG A 134 -7.74 15.94 -7.55
C ARG A 134 -6.85 15.43 -6.43
N GLN A 135 -6.97 16.02 -5.24
CA GLN A 135 -6.25 15.55 -4.04
C GLN A 135 -6.66 14.12 -3.67
N ALA A 136 -7.96 13.79 -3.76
CA ALA A 136 -8.47 12.46 -3.49
C ALA A 136 -7.92 11.42 -4.49
N LEU A 137 -7.85 11.75 -5.78
CA LEU A 137 -7.27 10.89 -6.81
C LEU A 137 -5.78 10.65 -6.59
N ASP A 138 -5.01 11.71 -6.31
CA ASP A 138 -3.57 11.59 -6.07
C ASP A 138 -3.28 10.71 -4.85
N GLN A 139 -4.02 10.91 -3.75
CA GLN A 139 -3.87 10.10 -2.56
C GLN A 139 -4.39 8.67 -2.77
N ALA A 140 -5.48 8.49 -3.51
CA ALA A 140 -6.02 7.18 -3.86
C ALA A 140 -5.00 6.37 -4.68
N ASN A 141 -4.39 6.98 -5.70
CA ASN A 141 -3.34 6.35 -6.49
C ASN A 141 -2.19 5.87 -5.59
N ARG A 142 -1.64 6.75 -4.74
CA ARG A 142 -0.58 6.36 -3.80
C ARG A 142 -0.99 5.21 -2.87
N ASN A 143 -2.20 5.26 -2.32
CA ASN A 143 -2.71 4.23 -1.40
C ASN A 143 -2.94 2.89 -2.10
N VAL A 144 -3.49 2.91 -3.32
CA VAL A 144 -3.74 1.70 -4.11
C VAL A 144 -2.41 1.09 -4.56
N LEU A 145 -1.45 1.90 -4.98
CA LEU A 145 -0.11 1.43 -5.34
C LEU A 145 0.64 0.80 -4.15
N ALA A 146 0.43 1.31 -2.94
CA ALA A 146 0.96 0.73 -1.71
C ALA A 146 0.15 -0.48 -1.19
N SER A 147 -0.93 -0.87 -1.88
CA SER A 147 -1.77 -2.01 -1.51
C SER A 147 -1.19 -3.34 -2.02
N ASP A 148 -1.98 -4.41 -1.97
CA ASP A 148 -1.60 -5.74 -2.46
C ASP A 148 -1.07 -5.67 -3.91
N PRO A 149 0.23 -5.95 -4.14
CA PRO A 149 0.84 -5.87 -5.47
C PRO A 149 0.15 -6.75 -6.51
N ASP A 150 -0.38 -7.91 -6.11
CA ASP A 150 -1.12 -8.80 -7.00
C ASP A 150 -2.42 -8.15 -7.47
N ARG A 151 -3.09 -7.42 -6.58
CA ARG A 151 -4.30 -6.68 -6.92
C ARG A 151 -3.99 -5.52 -7.86
N VAL A 152 -2.89 -4.79 -7.64
CA VAL A 152 -2.43 -3.70 -8.51
C VAL A 152 -2.18 -4.24 -9.92
N ARG A 153 -1.32 -5.25 -10.03
CA ARG A 153 -0.97 -5.91 -11.30
C ARG A 153 -2.21 -6.38 -12.06
N ALA A 154 -3.04 -7.20 -11.42
CA ALA A 154 -4.24 -7.75 -12.04
C ALA A 154 -5.22 -6.64 -12.48
N SER A 155 -5.34 -5.56 -11.71
CA SER A 155 -6.25 -4.44 -12.05
C SER A 155 -5.73 -3.61 -13.23
N MET A 156 -4.41 -3.41 -13.34
CA MET A 156 -3.78 -2.70 -14.45
C MET A 156 -3.84 -3.51 -15.76
N LEU A 157 -3.54 -4.82 -15.69
CA LEU A 157 -3.69 -5.73 -16.84
C LEU A 157 -5.15 -5.80 -17.30
N ARG A 158 -6.09 -5.88 -16.34
CA ARG A 158 -7.52 -5.81 -16.62
C ARG A 158 -7.92 -4.49 -17.31
N TRP A 159 -7.39 -3.37 -16.84
CA TRP A 159 -7.67 -2.06 -17.44
C TRP A 159 -7.22 -2.00 -18.92
N LYS A 160 -6.09 -2.62 -19.26
CA LYS A 160 -5.67 -2.77 -20.67
C LYS A 160 -6.63 -3.64 -21.48
N LEU A 161 -7.08 -4.76 -20.92
CA LEU A 161 -8.11 -5.61 -21.56
C LEU A 161 -9.44 -4.88 -21.80
N ASP A 162 -9.86 -4.01 -20.87
CA ASP A 162 -11.09 -3.25 -21.03
C ASP A 162 -11.03 -2.28 -22.23
N GLN A 163 -9.83 -1.82 -22.61
CA GLN A 163 -9.57 -0.88 -23.72
C GLN A 163 -9.32 -1.57 -25.07
N THR A 164 -9.19 -2.90 -25.09
CA THR A 164 -8.82 -3.67 -26.27
C THR A 164 -9.99 -3.75 -27.27
N ALA A 165 -9.69 -3.65 -28.57
CA ALA A 165 -10.68 -3.81 -29.63
C ALA A 165 -11.23 -5.24 -29.65
N ARG A 166 -12.49 -5.41 -30.08
CA ARG A 166 -13.21 -6.69 -29.96
C ARG A 166 -13.75 -7.15 -31.32
N PRO A 167 -13.84 -8.48 -31.58
CA PRO A 167 -13.52 -9.57 -30.66
C PRO A 167 -12.02 -9.75 -30.38
N CYS A 168 -11.67 -10.16 -29.17
CA CYS A 168 -10.28 -10.33 -28.75
C CYS A 168 -10.07 -11.62 -27.95
N ALA A 169 -9.10 -12.43 -28.35
CA ALA A 169 -8.58 -13.49 -27.50
C ALA A 169 -7.46 -12.92 -26.62
N TRP A 170 -7.38 -13.38 -25.38
CA TRP A 170 -6.31 -12.96 -24.47
C TRP A 170 -5.73 -14.16 -23.72
N TYR A 171 -4.44 -14.08 -23.42
CA TYR A 171 -3.68 -15.09 -22.71
C TYR A 171 -2.79 -14.42 -21.67
N LEU A 172 -2.97 -14.76 -20.41
CA LEU A 172 -2.10 -14.34 -19.32
C LEU A 172 -1.19 -15.51 -18.97
N GLU A 173 0.12 -15.29 -19.07
CA GLU A 173 1.11 -16.30 -18.66
C GLU A 173 0.98 -16.62 -17.16
N ALA A 174 1.37 -17.82 -16.76
CA ALA A 174 1.27 -18.33 -15.38
C ALA A 174 2.08 -17.48 -14.39
N ASN A 175 3.11 -16.79 -14.89
CA ASN A 175 3.85 -15.79 -14.13
C ASN A 175 2.96 -14.61 -13.67
N GLY A 176 1.86 -14.32 -14.38
CA GLY A 176 0.91 -13.25 -14.08
C GLY A 176 1.36 -11.83 -14.47
N TYR A 177 2.46 -11.68 -15.20
CA TYR A 177 3.06 -10.41 -15.65
C TYR A 177 2.87 -10.15 -17.14
N ASP A 178 2.90 -11.21 -17.95
CA ASP A 178 2.86 -11.12 -19.40
C ASP A 178 1.45 -11.45 -19.93
N LEU A 179 0.84 -10.46 -20.58
CA LEU A 179 -0.50 -10.52 -21.15
C LEU A 179 -0.45 -10.36 -22.66
N HIS A 180 -0.99 -11.35 -23.36
CA HIS A 180 -1.01 -11.42 -24.81
C HIS A 180 -2.42 -11.17 -25.32
N LEU A 181 -2.54 -10.35 -26.35
CA LEU A 181 -3.80 -9.93 -26.96
C LEU A 181 -3.78 -10.28 -28.44
N VAL A 182 -4.87 -10.86 -28.94
CA VAL A 182 -5.13 -11.07 -30.36
C VAL A 182 -6.47 -10.43 -30.69
N GLU A 183 -6.39 -9.20 -31.22
CA GLU A 183 -7.54 -8.38 -31.61
C GLU A 183 -7.95 -8.72 -33.03
N TRP A 184 -9.20 -9.12 -33.23
CA TRP A 184 -9.72 -9.53 -34.53
C TRP A 184 -10.59 -8.45 -35.17
N ARG A 185 -10.43 -8.31 -36.49
CA ARG A 185 -11.36 -7.58 -37.35
C ARG A 185 -12.16 -8.58 -38.17
N CYS A 186 -13.47 -8.61 -37.97
CA CYS A 186 -14.37 -9.51 -38.68
C CYS A 186 -15.28 -8.72 -39.64
N THR A 187 -15.49 -9.26 -40.84
CA THR A 187 -16.42 -8.75 -41.86
C THR A 187 -17.19 -9.93 -42.44
N ASP A 188 -18.50 -9.81 -42.59
CA ASP A 188 -19.38 -10.84 -43.18
C ASP A 188 -19.18 -12.25 -42.59
N GLY A 189 -19.02 -12.34 -41.26
CA GLY A 189 -18.85 -13.60 -40.56
C GLY A 189 -17.48 -14.27 -40.74
N GLN A 190 -16.49 -13.56 -41.28
CA GLN A 190 -15.11 -14.04 -41.45
C GLN A 190 -14.12 -13.08 -40.80
N ALA A 191 -13.06 -13.62 -40.21
CA ALA A 191 -11.92 -12.84 -39.75
C ALA A 191 -11.10 -12.36 -40.95
N THR A 192 -10.92 -11.05 -41.07
CA THR A 192 -10.24 -10.39 -42.19
C THR A 192 -8.84 -9.90 -41.83
N ALA A 193 -8.62 -9.57 -40.56
CA ALA A 193 -7.31 -9.21 -40.02
C ALA A 193 -7.24 -9.46 -38.51
N TYR A 194 -6.03 -9.55 -37.98
CA TYR A 194 -5.76 -9.51 -36.55
C TYR A 194 -4.61 -8.57 -36.21
N ARG A 195 -4.57 -8.08 -34.97
CA ARG A 195 -3.40 -7.44 -34.36
C ARG A 195 -2.98 -8.25 -33.14
N TYR A 196 -1.70 -8.57 -33.06
CA TYR A 196 -1.09 -9.18 -31.89
C TYR A 196 -0.42 -8.11 -31.02
N THR A 197 -0.59 -8.18 -29.71
CA THR A 197 0.12 -7.33 -28.74
C THR A 197 0.58 -8.15 -27.53
N HIS A 198 1.84 -8.03 -27.16
CA HIS A 198 2.40 -8.54 -25.91
C HIS A 198 2.61 -7.37 -24.95
N LEU A 199 1.82 -7.36 -23.88
CA LEU A 199 1.90 -6.42 -22.78
C LEU A 199 2.64 -7.04 -21.59
N GLN A 200 3.57 -6.29 -21.00
CA GLN A 200 4.28 -6.69 -19.79
C GLN A 200 4.01 -5.70 -18.67
N TYR A 201 3.57 -6.22 -17.52
CA TYR A 201 3.57 -5.47 -16.27
C TYR A 201 4.99 -5.42 -15.69
N ASP A 202 5.43 -4.24 -15.27
CA ASP A 202 6.71 -4.03 -14.62
C ASP A 202 6.54 -3.12 -13.41
N ASP A 203 6.92 -3.59 -12.22
CA ASP A 203 6.94 -2.84 -10.96
C ASP A 203 8.35 -2.68 -10.38
N THR A 204 9.36 -2.93 -11.21
CA THR A 204 10.78 -2.89 -10.83
C THR A 204 11.46 -1.60 -11.22
N THR A 205 10.89 -0.85 -12.16
CA THR A 205 11.31 0.51 -12.48
C THR A 205 11.04 1.42 -11.28
N GLY A 206 12.02 2.20 -10.83
CA GLY A 206 11.88 3.13 -9.71
C GLY A 206 10.76 4.19 -9.90
N ASP A 207 10.19 4.26 -11.09
CA ASP A 207 9.09 5.14 -11.49
C ASP A 207 7.69 4.59 -11.12
N GLY A 208 7.62 3.43 -10.47
CA GLY A 208 6.37 2.77 -10.07
C GLY A 208 5.90 1.71 -11.07
N PRO A 209 4.77 1.03 -10.80
CA PRO A 209 4.29 -0.03 -11.66
C PRO A 209 3.72 0.52 -12.97
N THR A 210 4.04 -0.15 -14.06
CA THR A 210 3.65 0.19 -15.43
C THR A 210 3.20 -1.05 -16.19
N VAL A 211 2.45 -0.85 -17.28
CA VAL A 211 2.17 -1.90 -18.26
C VAL A 211 2.58 -1.37 -19.62
N THR A 212 3.54 -2.02 -20.25
CA THR A 212 4.13 -1.59 -21.53
C THR A 212 3.88 -2.63 -22.61
N ALA A 213 3.71 -2.18 -23.85
CA ALA A 213 3.69 -3.08 -25.00
C ALA A 213 5.15 -3.36 -25.42
N ILE A 214 5.60 -4.59 -25.23
CA ILE A 214 6.98 -5.01 -25.53
C ILE A 214 7.09 -5.72 -26.88
N ALA A 215 5.97 -6.14 -27.46
CA ALA A 215 5.86 -6.50 -28.86
C ALA A 215 4.46 -6.19 -29.39
N SER A 216 4.37 -5.84 -30.67
CA SER A 216 3.08 -5.73 -31.36
C SER A 216 3.26 -6.00 -32.85
N SER A 217 2.18 -6.44 -33.51
CA SER A 217 2.13 -6.57 -34.96
C SER A 217 1.36 -5.41 -35.58
N ASP A 218 1.57 -5.18 -36.87
CA ASP A 218 0.59 -4.47 -37.69
C ASP A 218 -0.66 -5.33 -37.92
N PRO A 219 -1.80 -4.72 -38.35
CA PRO A 219 -2.97 -5.48 -38.76
C PRO A 219 -2.59 -6.45 -39.88
N THR A 220 -2.73 -7.75 -39.60
CA THR A 220 -2.24 -8.84 -40.44
C THR A 220 -3.40 -9.72 -40.86
N ALA A 221 -3.46 -10.11 -42.14
CA ALA A 221 -4.46 -11.07 -42.60
C ALA A 221 -4.17 -12.46 -42.01
N PRO A 222 -5.19 -13.23 -41.57
CA PRO A 222 -4.95 -14.58 -41.08
C PRO A 222 -4.43 -15.48 -42.21
N ALA A 223 -3.47 -16.34 -41.88
CA ALA A 223 -2.84 -17.25 -42.86
C ALA A 223 -3.82 -18.30 -43.43
N GLN A 224 -4.89 -18.58 -42.70
CA GLN A 224 -5.97 -19.49 -43.10
C GLN A 224 -7.30 -18.76 -42.99
N ALA A 225 -8.30 -19.19 -43.76
CA ALA A 225 -9.66 -18.68 -43.62
C ALA A 225 -10.21 -19.04 -42.24
N THR A 226 -10.50 -18.02 -41.44
CA THR A 226 -10.96 -18.18 -40.06
C THR A 226 -12.38 -17.62 -39.95
N PRO A 227 -13.40 -18.47 -39.77
CA PRO A 227 -14.74 -18.01 -39.44
C PRO A 227 -14.75 -17.12 -38.19
N ALA A 228 -15.65 -16.14 -38.14
CA ALA A 228 -15.81 -15.25 -37.00
C ALA A 228 -16.65 -15.89 -35.87
N ASP A 229 -16.42 -17.16 -35.58
CA ASP A 229 -17.00 -17.88 -34.45
C ASP A 229 -15.96 -18.14 -33.36
N ASP A 230 -16.43 -18.37 -32.13
CA ASP A 230 -15.58 -18.45 -30.95
C ASP A 230 -14.54 -19.57 -31.04
N THR A 231 -14.89 -20.70 -31.67
CA THR A 231 -14.00 -21.86 -31.75
C THR A 231 -12.86 -21.58 -32.74
N ALA A 232 -13.20 -21.09 -33.92
CA ALA A 232 -12.23 -20.74 -34.95
C ALA A 232 -11.30 -19.60 -34.50
N LEU A 233 -11.86 -18.54 -33.89
CA LEU A 233 -11.08 -17.43 -33.36
C LEU A 233 -10.14 -17.88 -32.23
N ALA A 234 -10.61 -18.69 -31.29
CA ALA A 234 -9.77 -19.20 -30.21
C ALA A 234 -8.61 -20.08 -30.73
N GLN A 235 -8.88 -20.98 -31.68
CA GLN A 235 -7.86 -21.83 -32.29
C GLN A 235 -6.82 -21.01 -33.06
N ALA A 236 -7.26 -20.08 -33.91
CA ALA A 236 -6.37 -19.22 -34.68
C ALA A 236 -5.53 -18.32 -33.75
N SER A 237 -6.15 -17.74 -32.72
CA SER A 237 -5.43 -16.94 -31.73
C SER A 237 -4.40 -17.75 -30.95
N ARG A 238 -4.69 -19.03 -30.64
CA ARG A 238 -3.74 -19.89 -29.95
C ARG A 238 -2.53 -20.18 -30.84
N ALA A 239 -2.74 -20.46 -32.12
CA ALA A 239 -1.67 -20.65 -33.08
C ALA A 239 -0.76 -19.40 -33.21
N ILE A 240 -1.36 -18.21 -33.25
CA ILE A 240 -0.62 -16.93 -33.29
C ILE A 240 0.23 -16.75 -32.02
N TYR A 241 -0.34 -17.03 -30.85
CA TYR A 241 0.40 -17.00 -29.58
C TYR A 241 1.59 -17.98 -29.60
N ASP A 242 1.35 -19.24 -29.98
CA ASP A 242 2.38 -20.28 -30.02
C ASP A 242 3.49 -19.99 -31.05
N ASP A 243 3.15 -19.35 -32.18
CA ASP A 243 4.14 -18.87 -33.16
C ASP A 243 5.02 -17.77 -32.55
N TYR A 244 4.42 -16.81 -31.85
CA TYR A 244 5.18 -15.75 -31.19
C TYR A 244 6.08 -16.29 -30.09
N GLN A 245 5.62 -17.21 -29.24
CA GLN A 245 6.47 -17.80 -28.19
C GLN A 245 7.65 -18.57 -28.80
N ARG A 246 7.43 -19.33 -29.89
CA ARG A 246 8.51 -19.99 -30.63
C ARG A 246 9.53 -19.00 -31.21
N LEU A 247 9.08 -17.84 -31.68
CA LEU A 247 9.96 -16.78 -32.15
C LEU A 247 10.78 -16.19 -30.99
N ARG A 248 10.11 -15.88 -29.87
CA ARG A 248 10.73 -15.37 -28.64
C ARG A 248 11.80 -16.32 -28.10
N ASP A 249 11.56 -17.63 -28.13
CA ASP A 249 12.54 -18.63 -27.69
C ASP A 249 13.76 -18.71 -28.63
N ARG A 250 13.54 -18.54 -29.93
CA ARG A 250 14.61 -18.53 -30.92
C ARG A 250 15.48 -17.28 -30.82
N GLU A 251 14.86 -16.12 -30.60
CA GLU A 251 15.52 -14.81 -30.65
C GLU A 251 15.97 -14.30 -29.27
N GLY A 252 15.41 -14.83 -28.17
CA GLY A 252 15.62 -14.35 -26.80
C GLY A 252 16.95 -14.76 -26.15
N GLY A 253 17.79 -15.53 -26.84
CA GLY A 253 19.08 -16.01 -26.34
C GLY A 253 18.97 -17.21 -25.39
N VAL A 254 20.08 -17.94 -25.22
CA VAL A 254 20.14 -19.16 -24.39
C VAL A 254 19.97 -18.79 -22.91
N SER A 255 18.83 -19.14 -22.34
CA SER A 255 18.60 -19.20 -20.89
C SER A 255 18.90 -20.62 -20.42
N ASP A 256 19.66 -20.79 -19.33
CA ASP A 256 19.98 -22.08 -18.70
C ASP A 256 18.74 -22.77 -18.05
N LEU A 257 17.54 -22.30 -18.35
CA LEU A 257 16.28 -22.74 -17.78
C LEU A 257 15.21 -22.72 -18.85
N GLU A 258 14.32 -23.69 -18.79
CA GLU A 258 13.11 -23.71 -19.59
C GLU A 258 12.32 -22.42 -19.34
N PRO A 259 11.99 -21.66 -20.39
CA PRO A 259 11.11 -20.53 -20.25
C PRO A 259 9.70 -21.04 -19.96
N ASP A 260 9.19 -20.72 -18.77
CA ASP A 260 7.82 -21.06 -18.39
C ASP A 260 6.84 -20.08 -19.05
N HIS A 261 6.41 -20.46 -20.25
CA HIS A 261 5.37 -19.80 -21.04
C HIS A 261 3.99 -20.42 -20.80
N ALA A 262 3.78 -21.12 -19.69
CA ALA A 262 2.49 -21.73 -19.41
C ALA A 262 1.40 -20.65 -19.36
N ILE A 263 0.23 -20.93 -19.94
CA ILE A 263 -0.92 -20.03 -19.86
C ILE A 263 -1.63 -20.27 -18.53
N GLY A 264 -1.62 -19.27 -17.66
CA GLY A 264 -2.33 -19.33 -16.38
C GLY A 264 -3.82 -19.02 -16.53
N GLN A 265 -4.18 -18.03 -17.36
CA GLN A 265 -5.57 -17.65 -17.63
C GLN A 265 -5.76 -17.25 -19.09
N SER A 266 -6.95 -17.46 -19.63
CA SER A 266 -7.26 -17.03 -20.99
C SER A 266 -8.76 -16.80 -21.17
N GLY A 267 -9.12 -16.18 -22.28
CA GLY A 267 -10.51 -16.06 -22.70
C GLY A 267 -10.69 -15.38 -24.04
N LEU A 268 -11.93 -15.35 -24.50
CA LEU A 268 -12.37 -14.63 -25.69
C LEU A 268 -13.39 -13.56 -25.27
N LEU A 269 -13.23 -12.34 -25.77
CA LEU A 269 -14.04 -11.18 -25.41
C LEU A 269 -14.76 -10.62 -26.63
N HIS A 270 -16.06 -10.41 -26.49
CA HIS A 270 -16.93 -9.77 -27.48
C HIS A 270 -17.43 -8.40 -27.01
N ALA A 271 -18.08 -7.66 -27.92
CA ALA A 271 -18.70 -6.38 -27.61
C ALA A 271 -19.65 -6.49 -26.39
N GLY A 272 -19.54 -5.53 -25.47
CA GLY A 272 -20.37 -5.47 -24.25
C GLY A 272 -19.95 -6.43 -23.12
N GLN A 273 -19.07 -7.40 -23.36
CA GLN A 273 -18.60 -8.32 -22.29
C GLN A 273 -17.51 -7.70 -21.42
N ALA A 274 -17.58 -7.93 -20.12
CA ALA A 274 -16.51 -7.55 -19.21
C ALA A 274 -15.47 -8.69 -19.15
N PRO A 275 -14.16 -8.41 -19.27
CA PRO A 275 -13.13 -9.42 -19.03
C PRO A 275 -13.33 -10.17 -17.70
N ARG A 276 -12.80 -11.38 -17.59
CA ARG A 276 -12.80 -12.17 -16.36
C ARG A 276 -11.37 -12.57 -16.01
N LEU A 277 -10.54 -11.57 -15.74
CA LEU A 277 -9.21 -11.77 -15.18
C LEU A 277 -9.34 -11.97 -13.66
N LEU A 278 -8.71 -13.01 -13.13
CA LEU A 278 -8.69 -13.32 -11.71
C LEU A 278 -7.34 -12.92 -11.10
N THR A 279 -7.36 -12.45 -9.84
CA THR A 279 -6.17 -12.28 -9.01
C THR A 279 -5.57 -13.64 -8.65
N ALA A 280 -4.35 -13.65 -8.12
CA ALA A 280 -3.72 -14.87 -7.59
C ALA A 280 -4.59 -15.60 -6.55
N SER A 281 -5.37 -14.84 -5.77
CA SER A 281 -6.35 -15.35 -4.80
C SER A 281 -7.68 -15.83 -5.40
N GLY A 282 -7.79 -15.91 -6.73
CA GLY A 282 -8.97 -16.39 -7.45
C GLY A 282 -10.15 -15.41 -7.47
N ARG A 283 -9.95 -14.15 -7.05
CA ARG A 283 -11.00 -13.13 -7.06
C ARG A 283 -11.02 -12.38 -8.40
N PRO A 284 -12.18 -11.98 -8.93
CA PRO A 284 -12.21 -11.12 -10.12
C PRO A 284 -11.44 -9.81 -9.90
N ALA A 285 -10.52 -9.51 -10.82
CA ALA A 285 -9.80 -8.25 -10.85
C ALA A 285 -10.76 -7.13 -11.27
N ALA A 286 -10.78 -6.06 -10.48
CA ALA A 286 -11.49 -4.84 -10.84
C ALA A 286 -10.65 -4.01 -11.82
N ASN A 287 -11.29 -3.19 -12.63
CA ASN A 287 -10.61 -2.21 -13.47
C ASN A 287 -9.82 -1.21 -12.59
N TRP A 288 -8.56 -0.94 -12.95
CA TRP A 288 -7.69 0.02 -12.26
C TRP A 288 -8.36 1.37 -11.98
N GLN A 289 -8.96 2.00 -12.99
CA GLN A 289 -9.64 3.28 -12.85
C GLN A 289 -10.78 3.19 -11.82
N THR A 290 -11.55 2.11 -11.84
CA THR A 290 -12.60 1.86 -10.84
C THR A 290 -12.05 1.65 -9.43
N VAL A 291 -10.89 1.01 -9.28
CA VAL A 291 -10.24 0.81 -7.97
C VAL A 291 -9.79 2.15 -7.39
N VAL A 292 -9.13 2.98 -8.20
CA VAL A 292 -8.67 4.31 -7.82
C VAL A 292 -9.85 5.22 -7.52
N GLU A 293 -10.86 5.26 -8.39
CA GLU A 293 -12.04 6.10 -8.24
C GLU A 293 -12.83 5.77 -6.96
N ARG A 294 -13.05 4.48 -6.66
CA ARG A 294 -13.72 4.08 -5.41
C ARG A 294 -12.94 4.51 -4.18
N GLN A 295 -11.61 4.41 -4.23
CA GLN A 295 -10.75 4.86 -3.14
C GLN A 295 -10.77 6.39 -3.02
N ALA A 296 -10.80 7.12 -4.13
CA ALA A 296 -10.90 8.58 -4.14
C ALA A 296 -12.23 9.05 -3.56
N ILE A 297 -13.36 8.42 -3.94
CA ILE A 297 -14.67 8.70 -3.34
C ILE A 297 -14.64 8.45 -1.84
N HIS A 298 -14.04 7.35 -1.39
CA HIS A 298 -13.90 7.05 0.04
C HIS A 298 -13.10 8.14 0.78
N LEU A 299 -12.03 8.65 0.18
CA LEU A 299 -11.20 9.71 0.76
C LEU A 299 -11.89 11.09 0.74
N ALA A 300 -12.71 11.37 -0.28
CA ALA A 300 -13.47 12.62 -0.40
C ALA A 300 -14.73 12.65 0.49
N THR A 301 -15.26 11.47 0.84
CA THR A 301 -16.44 11.34 1.68
C THR A 301 -16.23 12.08 3.02
N PRO A 302 -17.19 12.92 3.46
CA PRO A 302 -17.11 13.59 4.75
C PRO A 302 -16.81 12.59 5.86
N THR A 303 -15.73 12.82 6.59
CA THR A 303 -15.38 11.97 7.72
C THR A 303 -16.58 11.94 8.68
N PRO A 304 -17.09 10.76 9.06
CA PRO A 304 -18.09 10.70 10.11
C PRO A 304 -17.51 11.38 11.34
N GLN A 305 -18.15 12.44 11.80
CA GLN A 305 -17.88 12.95 13.14
C GLN A 305 -18.07 11.74 14.07
N PRO A 306 -17.08 11.36 14.91
CA PRO A 306 -17.30 10.30 15.88
C PRO A 306 -18.54 10.73 16.64
N GLN A 307 -19.63 9.99 16.48
CA GLN A 307 -20.85 10.24 17.22
C GLN A 307 -20.40 10.26 18.68
N THR A 308 -20.50 11.41 19.31
CA THR A 308 -20.48 11.51 20.76
C THR A 308 -21.73 10.79 21.24
N ARG A 309 -21.67 9.45 21.28
CA ARG A 309 -22.25 8.72 22.39
C ARG A 309 -21.69 9.42 23.62
N ALA A 310 -22.57 10.15 24.31
CA ALA A 310 -22.28 10.66 25.63
C ALA A 310 -21.59 9.53 26.42
N GLY A 311 -20.31 9.73 26.76
CA GLY A 311 -19.52 8.74 27.47
C GLY A 311 -18.59 7.84 26.64
N ARG A 312 -17.75 8.39 25.75
CA ARG A 312 -16.37 7.89 25.58
C ARG A 312 -15.45 8.82 24.78
N GLN A 313 -15.30 10.07 25.22
CA GLN A 313 -14.04 10.76 24.97
C GLN A 313 -12.99 10.24 25.96
N ARG A 314 -12.25 9.21 25.54
CA ARG A 314 -10.84 9.11 25.89
C ARG A 314 -10.10 9.04 24.58
N ARG A 315 -9.40 10.12 24.22
CA ARG A 315 -8.15 9.98 23.45
C ARG A 315 -7.36 8.94 24.23
N SER A 316 -7.29 7.71 23.72
CA SER A 316 -6.38 6.73 24.31
C SER A 316 -4.99 7.20 23.92
N GLU A 317 -4.34 7.96 24.80
CA GLU A 317 -2.88 7.97 24.80
C GLU A 317 -2.42 6.52 24.68
N PRO A 318 -1.54 6.19 23.71
CA PRO A 318 -1.01 4.83 23.61
C PRO A 318 -0.39 4.46 24.96
N TRP A 319 -0.83 3.35 25.56
CA TRP A 319 -0.32 2.93 26.85
C TRP A 319 1.15 2.52 26.69
N PRO A 320 2.10 3.09 27.47
CA PRO A 320 3.48 2.64 27.45
C PRO A 320 3.53 1.13 27.64
N SER A 321 4.23 0.44 26.74
CA SER A 321 4.31 -1.01 26.78
C SER A 321 5.65 -1.58 26.30
N VAL A 322 5.99 -2.74 26.87
CA VAL A 322 7.22 -3.47 26.59
C VAL A 322 7.00 -4.97 26.72
N ASN A 323 7.68 -5.76 25.89
CA ASN A 323 7.66 -7.21 25.97
C ASN A 323 8.83 -7.68 26.83
N ILE A 324 8.54 -8.51 27.85
CA ILE A 324 9.53 -9.07 28.76
C ILE A 324 9.70 -10.57 28.46
N PRO A 325 10.93 -11.10 28.36
CA PRO A 325 11.15 -12.54 28.24
C PRO A 325 10.40 -13.34 29.31
N ALA A 326 9.75 -14.44 28.91
CA ALA A 326 8.91 -15.23 29.81
C ALA A 326 9.65 -15.65 31.10
N GLY A 327 10.96 -15.93 31.04
CA GLY A 327 11.78 -16.30 32.19
C GLY A 327 11.91 -15.23 33.28
N LEU A 328 11.67 -13.97 32.94
CA LEU A 328 11.71 -12.83 33.87
C LEU A 328 10.35 -12.51 34.49
N ALA A 329 9.26 -13.12 34.03
CA ALA A 329 7.93 -13.01 34.63
C ALA A 329 7.62 -14.25 35.50
N ARG A 330 7.33 -14.04 36.78
CA ARG A 330 7.04 -15.09 37.78
C ARG A 330 5.59 -15.00 38.25
N PRO A 331 4.66 -15.80 37.69
CA PRO A 331 3.26 -15.81 38.10
C PRO A 331 3.09 -16.25 39.55
N TYR A 332 2.08 -15.69 40.22
CA TYR A 332 1.59 -16.15 41.52
C TYR A 332 0.12 -15.73 41.71
N THR A 333 -0.60 -16.44 42.57
CA THR A 333 -1.98 -16.11 42.90
C THR A 333 -2.03 -15.34 44.21
N ARG A 334 -2.67 -14.16 44.21
CA ARG A 334 -2.95 -13.41 45.43
C ARG A 334 -4.39 -13.63 45.84
N LYS A 335 -4.61 -14.14 47.05
CA LYS A 335 -5.95 -14.21 47.66
C LYS A 335 -6.26 -12.89 48.38
N GLY A 336 -7.39 -12.29 48.05
CA GLY A 336 -7.94 -11.12 48.74
C GLY A 336 -8.53 -11.52 50.10
N ARG A 337 -8.76 -10.52 50.97
CA ARG A 337 -9.46 -10.74 52.25
C ARG A 337 -10.92 -11.19 52.08
N ASP A 338 -11.48 -10.96 50.89
CA ASP A 338 -12.82 -11.37 50.45
C ASP A 338 -12.85 -12.77 49.80
N GLY A 339 -11.74 -13.51 49.83
CA GLY A 339 -11.61 -14.84 49.23
C GLY A 339 -11.41 -14.84 47.71
N ARG A 340 -11.46 -13.69 47.04
CA ARG A 340 -11.21 -13.60 45.59
C ARG A 340 -9.75 -13.86 45.27
N GLU A 341 -9.50 -14.63 44.23
CA GLU A 341 -8.16 -14.93 43.75
C GLU A 341 -7.80 -14.06 42.54
N TRP A 342 -6.62 -13.46 42.59
CA TRP A 342 -6.10 -12.62 41.52
C TRP A 342 -4.82 -13.22 40.96
N ALA A 343 -4.81 -13.50 39.66
CA ALA A 343 -3.60 -13.87 38.94
C ALA A 343 -2.67 -12.64 38.87
N LYS A 344 -1.48 -12.76 39.47
CA LYS A 344 -0.45 -11.73 39.49
C LYS A 344 0.87 -12.31 39.00
N MET A 345 1.83 -11.43 38.73
CA MET A 345 3.19 -11.79 38.38
C MET A 345 4.16 -10.80 38.97
N ILE A 346 5.32 -11.32 39.39
CA ILE A 346 6.50 -10.52 39.65
C ILE A 346 7.34 -10.49 38.38
N VAL A 347 7.59 -9.29 37.86
CA VAL A 347 8.44 -9.07 36.70
C VAL A 347 9.81 -8.61 37.20
N ILE A 348 10.86 -9.30 36.79
CA ILE A 348 12.25 -8.95 37.10
C ILE A 348 12.79 -8.05 35.98
N MET A 349 13.35 -6.90 36.33
CA MET A 349 13.98 -5.99 35.39
C MET A 349 15.25 -6.64 34.80
N PRO A 350 15.44 -6.65 33.47
CA PRO A 350 16.64 -7.20 32.84
C PRO A 350 17.92 -6.56 33.37
N ALA A 351 19.02 -7.31 33.44
CA ALA A 351 20.31 -6.73 33.77
C ALA A 351 20.79 -5.76 32.67
N GLY A 352 21.28 -4.60 33.09
CA GLY A 352 21.57 -3.42 32.26
C GLY A 352 20.44 -2.39 32.19
N THR A 353 19.35 -2.56 32.96
CA THR A 353 18.24 -1.59 32.95
C THR A 353 18.61 -0.36 33.80
N ILE A 354 18.91 0.76 33.15
CA ILE A 354 19.27 2.02 33.81
C ILE A 354 18.19 3.07 33.56
N ILE A 355 17.68 3.69 34.62
CA ILE A 355 16.64 4.74 34.56
C ILE A 355 17.21 6.00 35.18
N HIS A 356 17.32 7.09 34.42
CA HIS A 356 17.87 8.38 34.88
C HIS A 356 19.19 8.25 35.66
N GLY A 357 20.11 7.38 35.19
CA GLY A 357 21.40 7.14 35.84
C GLY A 357 21.37 6.16 37.02
N THR A 358 20.21 5.65 37.43
CA THR A 358 20.07 4.63 38.47
C THR A 358 19.99 3.24 37.85
N ASP A 359 20.89 2.34 38.22
CA ASP A 359 20.82 0.93 37.82
C ASP A 359 19.73 0.20 38.62
N VAL A 360 18.73 -0.31 37.89
CA VAL A 360 17.59 -1.06 38.44
C VAL A 360 17.59 -2.52 37.97
N SER A 361 18.74 -3.03 37.54
CA SER A 361 18.93 -4.44 37.20
C SER A 361 18.48 -5.37 38.33
N GLY A 362 17.63 -6.35 38.01
CA GLY A 362 17.12 -7.31 39.00
C GLY A 362 16.09 -6.75 40.01
N TRP A 363 15.72 -5.47 39.92
CA TRP A 363 14.56 -4.93 40.62
C TRP A 363 13.27 -5.55 40.09
N ARG A 364 12.20 -5.47 40.88
CA ARG A 364 10.96 -6.23 40.65
C ARG A 364 9.75 -5.31 40.58
N ALA A 365 8.85 -5.59 39.64
CA ALA A 365 7.53 -4.97 39.58
C ALA A 365 6.45 -6.01 39.84
N ASP A 366 5.51 -5.71 40.74
CA ASP A 366 4.34 -6.57 40.97
C ASP A 366 3.18 -6.12 40.08
N ARG A 367 2.62 -7.04 39.28
CA ARG A 367 1.59 -6.73 38.28
C ARG A 367 0.48 -7.76 38.26
N PHE A 368 -0.72 -7.33 37.92
CA PHE A 368 -1.82 -8.26 37.62
C PHE A 368 -1.59 -8.87 36.23
N MET A 369 -1.94 -10.14 36.09
CA MET A 369 -1.89 -10.84 34.80
C MET A 369 -3.24 -10.77 34.12
N THR A 370 -3.26 -10.23 32.91
CA THR A 370 -4.39 -10.41 32.00
C THR A 370 -4.43 -11.85 31.47
N GLU A 371 -5.56 -12.29 30.91
CA GLU A 371 -5.65 -13.59 30.24
C GLU A 371 -4.64 -13.74 29.10
N ALA A 372 -4.35 -12.64 28.39
CA ALA A 372 -3.31 -12.62 27.35
C ALA A 372 -1.92 -12.84 27.94
N ASN A 373 -1.60 -12.23 29.08
CA ASN A 373 -0.32 -12.44 29.77
C ASN A 373 -0.18 -13.89 30.27
N GLN A 374 -1.27 -14.48 30.77
CA GLN A 374 -1.28 -15.87 31.19
C GLN A 374 -1.07 -16.81 30.00
N ARG A 375 -1.72 -16.54 28.86
CA ARG A 375 -1.53 -17.28 27.61
C ARG A 375 -0.09 -17.16 27.09
N GLN A 376 0.44 -15.94 26.98
CA GLN A 376 1.83 -15.69 26.58
C GLN A 376 2.83 -16.44 27.46
N LYS A 377 2.60 -16.43 28.79
CA LYS A 377 3.46 -17.16 29.73
C LYS A 377 3.37 -18.68 29.57
N ARG A 378 2.19 -19.24 29.31
CA ARG A 378 2.00 -20.68 29.04
C ARG A 378 2.68 -21.11 27.74
N GLU A 379 2.58 -20.29 26.70
CA GLU A 379 3.22 -20.50 25.39
C GLU A 379 4.72 -20.17 25.39
N GLN A 380 5.32 -19.84 26.55
CA GLN A 380 6.71 -19.39 26.70
C GLN A 380 7.10 -18.18 25.82
N ARG A 381 6.11 -17.39 25.38
CA ARG A 381 6.31 -16.16 24.61
C ARG A 381 6.63 -14.98 25.53
N PRO A 382 7.30 -13.92 25.01
CA PRO A 382 7.47 -12.69 25.75
C PRO A 382 6.14 -12.14 26.28
N VAL A 383 6.11 -11.81 27.57
CA VAL A 383 4.92 -11.30 28.27
C VAL A 383 4.84 -9.79 28.08
N ASN A 384 3.73 -9.30 27.57
CA ASN A 384 3.52 -7.87 27.33
C ASN A 384 3.15 -7.16 28.64
N LEU A 385 3.94 -6.15 29.03
CA LEU A 385 3.61 -5.23 30.11
C LEU A 385 3.03 -3.96 29.52
N ARG A 386 1.86 -3.54 30.02
CA ARG A 386 1.22 -2.27 29.67
C ARG A 386 1.06 -1.45 30.94
N PHE A 387 1.44 -0.19 30.86
CA PHE A 387 1.36 0.74 31.96
C PHE A 387 0.32 1.81 31.66
N ARG A 388 -0.46 2.16 32.67
CA ARG A 388 -1.44 3.24 32.56
C ARG A 388 -0.67 4.57 32.55
N PRO A 389 -0.88 5.45 31.55
CA PRO A 389 -0.27 6.78 31.53
C PRO A 389 -0.60 7.56 32.82
N GLY A 390 0.41 8.21 33.39
CA GLY A 390 0.28 9.01 34.61
C GLY A 390 0.18 8.21 35.93
N GLU A 391 0.22 6.87 35.90
CA GLU A 391 0.27 6.03 37.11
C GLU A 391 1.72 5.61 37.42
N PRO A 392 2.36 6.13 38.48
CA PRO A 392 3.75 5.79 38.80
C PRO A 392 3.95 4.29 39.01
N ILE A 393 5.12 3.81 38.64
CA ILE A 393 5.47 2.39 38.72
C ILE A 393 6.36 2.16 39.94
N GLU A 394 5.87 1.37 40.89
CA GLU A 394 6.69 0.90 41.98
C GLU A 394 7.61 -0.24 41.52
N LEU A 395 8.92 -0.04 41.68
CA LEU A 395 9.92 -1.09 41.58
C LEU A 395 10.46 -1.39 42.98
N PHE A 396 10.63 -2.65 43.33
CA PHE A 396 11.16 -3.05 44.63
C PHE A 396 12.32 -4.04 44.51
N HIS A 397 13.19 -4.03 45.51
CA HIS A 397 14.31 -4.94 45.66
C HIS A 397 14.38 -5.45 47.10
N GLY A 398 14.80 -6.69 47.31
CA GLY A 398 14.80 -7.34 48.63
C GLY A 398 13.44 -7.93 49.05
N LYS A 399 13.36 -8.43 50.29
CA LYS A 399 12.16 -9.02 50.91
C LYS A 399 12.03 -8.54 52.36
N GLY A 400 10.81 -8.52 52.90
CA GLY A 400 10.57 -8.20 54.31
C GLY A 400 11.03 -6.80 54.71
N GLU A 401 11.70 -6.67 55.85
CA GLU A 401 12.19 -5.40 56.40
C GLU A 401 13.35 -4.79 55.58
N GLU A 402 14.04 -5.58 54.75
CA GLU A 402 15.10 -5.12 53.86
C GLU A 402 14.57 -4.63 52.50
N ARG A 403 13.25 -4.57 52.31
CA ARG A 403 12.63 -4.16 51.04
C ARG A 403 12.90 -2.68 50.78
N ARG A 404 13.62 -2.42 49.69
CA ARG A 404 13.78 -1.08 49.13
C ARG A 404 12.81 -0.90 47.97
N THR A 405 12.24 0.29 47.87
CA THR A 405 11.27 0.64 46.84
C THR A 405 11.67 1.96 46.18
N ILE A 406 11.57 2.03 44.86
CA ILE A 406 11.66 3.26 44.09
C ILE A 406 10.38 3.43 43.26
N THR A 407 9.97 4.68 43.07
CA THR A 407 8.82 5.03 42.26
C THR A 407 9.31 5.65 40.96
N VAL A 408 9.00 5.00 39.84
CA VAL A 408 9.30 5.51 38.50
C VAL A 408 8.10 6.29 37.99
N ALA A 409 8.21 7.62 37.94
CA ALA A 409 7.14 8.52 37.51
C ALA A 409 6.88 8.44 35.99
N ASP A 410 7.93 8.26 35.20
CA ASP A 410 7.87 8.15 33.74
C ASP A 410 7.89 6.68 33.28
N GLN A 411 6.73 6.18 32.84
CA GLN A 411 6.59 4.80 32.36
C GLN A 411 7.23 4.57 30.99
N TRP A 412 7.40 5.63 30.18
CA TRP A 412 8.07 5.56 28.89
C TRP A 412 9.57 5.42 29.07
N ALA A 413 10.16 6.16 30.02
CA ALA A 413 11.57 6.00 30.39
C ALA A 413 11.89 4.56 30.82
N LEU A 414 11.00 3.94 31.62
CA LEU A 414 11.14 2.52 32.00
C LEU A 414 11.06 1.59 30.78
N CYS A 415 10.06 1.76 29.92
CA CYS A 415 9.90 0.90 28.74
C CYS A 415 11.10 1.00 27.80
N THR A 416 11.64 2.20 27.60
CA THR A 416 12.84 2.45 26.80
C THR A 416 14.06 1.81 27.45
N ALA A 417 14.30 2.01 28.75
CA ALA A 417 15.43 1.41 29.47
C ALA A 417 15.43 -0.13 29.39
N VAL A 418 14.27 -0.75 29.53
CA VAL A 418 14.10 -2.20 29.41
C VAL A 418 14.37 -2.67 27.98
N LYS A 419 13.84 -1.99 26.96
CA LYS A 419 14.10 -2.34 25.55
C LYS A 419 15.59 -2.25 25.25
N THR A 420 16.23 -1.16 25.65
CA THR A 420 17.67 -0.95 25.51
C THR A 420 18.45 -2.07 26.19
N ALA A 421 18.15 -2.41 27.44
CA ALA A 421 18.83 -3.49 28.17
C ALA A 421 18.66 -4.88 27.50
N LEU A 422 17.56 -5.12 26.80
CA LEU A 422 17.30 -6.35 26.06
C LEU A 422 17.98 -6.40 24.68
N THR A 423 18.29 -5.24 24.09
CA THR A 423 18.90 -5.14 22.75
C THR A 423 20.40 -4.87 22.77
N THR A 424 20.96 -4.38 23.87
CA THR A 424 22.39 -4.10 23.99
C THR A 424 23.20 -5.40 24.16
N PRO A 425 24.17 -5.69 23.27
CA PRO A 425 25.10 -6.81 23.45
C PRO A 425 25.92 -6.61 24.73
N ARG A 426 25.93 -7.58 25.64
CA ARG A 426 26.73 -7.45 26.87
C ARG A 426 28.23 -7.63 26.57
N PRO A 427 29.10 -6.79 27.15
CA PRO A 427 30.50 -7.14 27.29
C PRO A 427 30.63 -8.25 28.34
N THR A 428 31.32 -9.33 27.98
CA THR A 428 31.70 -10.40 28.91
C THR A 428 32.75 -9.85 29.87
N HIS A 429 32.42 -9.65 31.14
CA HIS A 429 33.45 -9.57 32.18
C HIS A 429 33.00 -10.23 33.48
N GLU A 430 33.92 -11.06 33.98
CA GLU A 430 34.11 -11.60 35.33
C GLU A 430 33.12 -12.67 35.83
N GLN A 431 33.47 -13.90 35.43
CA GLN A 431 33.36 -15.06 36.31
C GLN A 431 34.27 -14.85 37.52
N GLU A 432 33.69 -14.65 38.70
CA GLU A 432 34.35 -14.99 39.96
C GLU A 432 33.50 -16.01 40.74
N THR A 433 34.03 -17.23 40.79
CA THR A 433 33.86 -18.23 41.86
C THR A 433 32.47 -18.86 42.08
N ARG A 434 32.26 -20.06 41.52
CA ARG A 434 32.30 -21.34 42.27
C ARG A 434 31.80 -22.51 41.42
N ASP A 435 32.77 -23.33 41.04
CA ASP A 435 32.83 -24.80 41.07
C ASP A 435 31.76 -25.69 40.42
N THR A 436 32.30 -26.45 39.46
CA THR A 436 32.12 -27.89 39.18
C THR A 436 30.82 -28.37 38.54
N SER A 437 30.88 -28.66 37.25
CA SER A 437 31.02 -30.03 36.69
C SER A 437 30.61 -30.04 35.21
N GLY A 438 31.33 -30.84 34.42
CA GLY A 438 31.63 -30.56 33.01
C GLY A 438 30.55 -30.84 31.98
N SER A 439 30.71 -30.24 30.80
CA SER A 439 30.52 -30.84 29.47
C SER A 439 31.02 -29.86 28.38
N GLU A 440 31.51 -30.42 27.27
CA GLU A 440 32.13 -29.79 26.08
C GLU A 440 31.29 -28.71 25.36
N PRO A 441 31.91 -27.87 24.50
CA PRO A 441 31.31 -26.62 24.00
C PRO A 441 30.44 -26.81 22.75
N ASP A 442 29.22 -26.27 22.79
CA ASP A 442 28.31 -26.23 21.64
C ASP A 442 28.28 -24.82 21.00
N SER A 443 28.10 -24.82 19.66
CA SER A 443 28.41 -23.76 18.69
C SER A 443 27.65 -22.40 18.80
N PRO A 444 28.20 -21.29 18.26
CA PRO A 444 27.56 -19.96 18.27
C PRO A 444 26.36 -19.85 17.31
N SER A 445 25.26 -19.27 17.81
CA SER A 445 23.92 -19.27 17.20
C SER A 445 23.64 -18.10 16.23
N GLY A 446 24.52 -17.87 15.24
CA GLY A 446 24.34 -16.85 14.20
C GLY A 446 24.64 -17.35 12.79
N PRO A 447 24.12 -16.69 11.72
CA PRO A 447 24.60 -16.93 10.36
C PRO A 447 26.08 -16.56 10.28
N SER A 448 26.87 -17.38 9.60
CA SER A 448 28.29 -17.09 9.41
C SER A 448 28.49 -15.82 8.59
N GLU A 449 29.61 -15.14 8.80
CA GLU A 449 30.01 -13.97 8.01
C GLU A 449 30.07 -14.32 6.50
N THR A 450 30.51 -15.52 6.16
CA THR A 450 30.53 -16.03 4.79
C THR A 450 29.12 -16.13 4.20
N ALA A 451 28.14 -16.62 4.97
CA ALA A 451 26.75 -16.70 4.53
C ALA A 451 26.14 -15.31 4.27
N ILE A 452 26.45 -14.32 5.11
CA ILE A 452 25.99 -12.94 4.95
C ILE A 452 26.56 -12.33 3.66
N ARG A 453 27.84 -12.55 3.37
CA ARG A 453 28.49 -12.03 2.16
C ARG A 453 27.96 -12.65 0.89
N VAL A 454 27.73 -13.96 0.88
CA VAL A 454 27.11 -14.66 -0.26
C VAL A 454 25.69 -14.14 -0.51
N ALA A 455 24.87 -14.00 0.54
CA ALA A 455 23.51 -13.47 0.42
C ALA A 455 23.50 -12.00 -0.08
N ARG A 456 24.45 -11.18 0.39
CA ARG A 456 24.61 -9.80 -0.09
C ARG A 456 25.04 -9.76 -1.56
N HIS A 457 26.01 -10.59 -1.94
CA HIS A 457 26.46 -10.65 -3.34
C HIS A 457 25.34 -11.08 -4.29
N LEU A 458 24.47 -12.00 -3.86
CA LEU A 458 23.26 -12.35 -4.61
C LEU A 458 22.30 -11.16 -4.74
N ALA A 459 22.12 -10.37 -3.69
CA ALA A 459 21.28 -9.17 -3.70
C ALA A 459 21.84 -8.02 -4.54
N GLU A 460 23.16 -7.94 -4.67
CA GLU A 460 23.86 -6.98 -5.54
C GLU A 460 23.86 -7.42 -7.02
N ASP A 461 23.72 -8.73 -7.30
CA ASP A 461 23.51 -9.26 -8.65
C ASP A 461 22.05 -9.13 -9.07
N ASP A 462 21.75 -8.03 -9.75
CA ASP A 462 20.42 -7.62 -10.18
C ASP A 462 19.66 -8.72 -10.97
N ARG A 463 20.33 -9.54 -11.80
CA ARG A 463 19.65 -10.63 -12.54
C ARG A 463 19.27 -11.79 -11.62
N THR A 464 20.18 -12.18 -10.74
CA THR A 464 19.98 -13.31 -9.82
C THR A 464 18.98 -12.95 -8.71
N TRP A 465 19.03 -11.71 -8.23
CA TRP A 465 18.07 -11.13 -7.29
C TRP A 465 16.65 -11.06 -7.85
N ARG A 466 16.48 -10.55 -9.07
CA ARG A 466 15.18 -10.49 -9.77
C ARG A 466 14.54 -11.87 -9.90
N ARG A 467 15.36 -12.89 -10.15
CA ARG A 467 14.91 -14.27 -10.27
C ARG A 467 14.54 -14.90 -8.93
N ALA A 468 15.33 -14.67 -7.88
CA ALA A 468 14.98 -15.12 -6.53
C ALA A 468 13.65 -14.51 -6.06
N ARG A 469 13.42 -13.21 -6.34
CA ARG A 469 12.15 -12.54 -6.06
C ARG A 469 10.99 -13.19 -6.81
N ARG A 470 11.13 -13.46 -8.12
CA ARG A 470 10.12 -14.12 -8.95
C ARG A 470 9.72 -15.50 -8.43
N ILE A 471 10.70 -16.32 -8.01
CA ILE A 471 10.46 -17.65 -7.43
C ILE A 471 9.66 -17.54 -6.11
N ILE A 472 9.95 -16.52 -5.30
CA ILE A 472 9.32 -16.32 -4.00
C ILE A 472 7.93 -15.69 -4.10
N THR A 473 7.68 -14.86 -5.12
CA THR A 473 6.40 -14.14 -5.30
C THR A 473 5.46 -14.77 -6.33
N GLY A 474 5.89 -15.81 -7.06
CA GLY A 474 5.10 -16.53 -8.07
C GLY A 474 4.07 -17.50 -7.49
N ASN A 475 3.00 -17.77 -8.25
CA ASN A 475 1.80 -18.46 -7.75
C ASN A 475 1.96 -19.99 -7.57
N GLU A 476 2.87 -20.65 -8.30
CA GLU A 476 3.11 -22.11 -8.16
C GLU A 476 3.84 -22.50 -6.85
N HIS A 477 4.48 -21.54 -6.19
CA HIS A 477 5.49 -21.81 -5.15
C HIS A 477 5.06 -21.39 -3.74
N ARG A 478 3.87 -20.78 -3.61
CA ARG A 478 3.24 -20.51 -2.31
C ARG A 478 2.63 -21.78 -1.68
N THR A 479 2.53 -22.87 -2.45
CA THR A 479 1.97 -24.17 -2.04
C THR A 479 3.01 -25.24 -1.69
N ASP A 480 4.28 -25.11 -2.09
CA ASP A 480 5.38 -26.02 -1.69
C ASP A 480 6.65 -25.26 -1.22
N PRO A 481 6.79 -25.02 0.10
CA PRO A 481 7.96 -24.36 0.68
C PRO A 481 9.29 -25.09 0.45
N THR A 482 9.26 -26.39 0.17
CA THR A 482 10.46 -27.21 -0.03
C THR A 482 11.06 -26.95 -1.41
N HIS A 483 10.21 -26.90 -2.43
CA HIS A 483 10.61 -26.57 -3.79
C HIS A 483 11.20 -25.14 -3.88
N THR A 484 10.55 -24.15 -3.25
CA THR A 484 11.02 -22.76 -3.17
C THR A 484 12.41 -22.67 -2.54
N ARG A 485 12.63 -23.38 -1.43
CA ARG A 485 13.94 -23.42 -0.76
C ARG A 485 15.01 -24.05 -1.65
N THR A 486 14.69 -25.11 -2.39
CA THR A 486 15.63 -25.78 -3.32
C THR A 486 16.01 -24.87 -4.49
N GLU A 487 15.05 -24.20 -5.13
CA GLU A 487 15.33 -23.32 -6.28
C GLU A 487 16.10 -22.05 -5.87
N VAL A 488 15.76 -21.44 -4.72
CA VAL A 488 16.55 -20.34 -4.16
C VAL A 488 17.96 -20.81 -3.75
N GLY A 489 18.10 -22.03 -3.23
CA GLY A 489 19.38 -22.64 -2.92
C GLY A 489 20.31 -22.76 -4.14
N LYS A 490 19.78 -23.16 -5.30
CA LYS A 490 20.54 -23.20 -6.57
C LYS A 490 21.06 -21.81 -6.98
N LEU A 491 20.26 -20.76 -6.78
CA LEU A 491 20.69 -19.38 -7.06
C LEU A 491 21.79 -18.92 -6.10
N VAL A 492 21.68 -19.28 -4.82
CA VAL A 492 22.70 -19.02 -3.80
C VAL A 492 24.02 -19.73 -4.12
N GLU A 493 23.98 -20.97 -4.60
CA GLU A 493 25.17 -21.69 -5.05
C GLU A 493 25.84 -21.02 -6.26
N THR A 494 25.05 -20.55 -7.24
CA THR A 494 25.58 -19.80 -8.38
C THR A 494 26.21 -18.47 -7.93
N ALA A 495 25.54 -17.73 -7.03
CA ALA A 495 26.09 -16.49 -6.47
C ALA A 495 27.37 -16.74 -5.65
N ALA A 496 27.42 -17.84 -4.88
CA ALA A 496 28.59 -18.25 -4.13
C ALA A 496 29.80 -18.53 -5.04
N LYS A 497 29.60 -19.25 -6.15
CA LYS A 497 30.66 -19.51 -7.14
C LYS A 497 31.21 -18.20 -7.73
N ARG A 498 30.34 -17.24 -8.06
CA ARG A 498 30.75 -15.92 -8.56
C ARG A 498 31.46 -15.08 -7.50
N TYR A 499 30.99 -15.13 -6.26
CA TYR A 499 31.62 -14.47 -5.13
C TYR A 499 33.04 -15.00 -4.89
N THR A 500 33.24 -16.31 -4.85
CA THR A 500 34.56 -16.91 -4.66
C THR A 500 35.49 -16.64 -5.84
N ALA A 501 34.97 -16.61 -7.08
CA ALA A 501 35.76 -16.25 -8.26
C ALA A 501 36.22 -14.77 -8.25
N SER A 502 35.40 -13.86 -7.74
CA SER A 502 35.73 -12.43 -7.61
C SER A 502 36.56 -12.10 -6.37
N HIS A 503 36.55 -12.97 -5.36
CA HIS A 503 37.24 -12.79 -4.07
C HIS A 503 38.09 -14.02 -3.72
N PRO A 504 39.22 -14.26 -4.40
CA PRO A 504 40.03 -15.48 -4.24
C PRO A 504 40.68 -15.62 -2.85
N GLN A 505 40.70 -14.55 -2.05
CA GLN A 505 41.17 -14.56 -0.66
C GLN A 505 40.06 -14.89 0.36
N ALA A 506 38.80 -14.99 -0.07
CA ALA A 506 37.68 -15.36 0.80
C ALA A 506 37.64 -16.88 0.99
N PRO A 507 37.30 -17.38 2.19
CA PRO A 507 37.11 -18.81 2.41
C PRO A 507 35.98 -19.33 1.52
N ALA A 508 36.18 -20.52 0.93
CA ALA A 508 35.14 -21.18 0.15
C ALA A 508 33.93 -21.47 1.07
N PRO A 509 32.70 -21.13 0.63
CA PRO A 509 31.52 -21.32 1.46
C PRO A 509 31.25 -22.82 1.68
N SER A 510 31.04 -23.19 2.94
CA SER A 510 30.63 -24.54 3.32
C SER A 510 29.14 -24.78 3.00
N THR A 511 28.70 -26.04 3.01
CA THR A 511 27.27 -26.40 2.88
C THR A 511 26.40 -25.69 3.93
N ARG A 512 26.95 -25.49 5.14
CA ARG A 512 26.27 -24.73 6.20
C ARG A 512 26.10 -23.25 5.83
N ASP A 513 27.10 -22.65 5.20
CA ASP A 513 27.06 -21.24 4.78
C ASP A 513 26.05 -21.01 3.66
N LEU A 514 25.98 -21.94 2.69
CA LEU A 514 25.01 -21.90 1.60
C LEU A 514 23.57 -22.07 2.11
N SER A 515 23.36 -22.98 3.06
CA SER A 515 22.06 -23.14 3.72
C SER A 515 21.65 -21.88 4.49
N GLN A 516 22.57 -21.29 5.25
CA GLN A 516 22.32 -20.04 5.98
C GLN A 516 22.07 -18.84 5.05
N ALA A 517 22.79 -18.74 3.93
CA ALA A 517 22.58 -17.70 2.91
C ALA A 517 21.21 -17.84 2.20
N THR A 518 20.77 -19.07 1.97
CA THR A 518 19.42 -19.38 1.44
C THR A 518 18.34 -18.90 2.40
N GLU A 519 18.47 -19.20 3.70
CA GLU A 519 17.52 -18.72 4.72
C GLU A 519 17.50 -17.20 4.85
N LEU A 520 18.67 -16.54 4.75
CA LEU A 520 18.76 -15.08 4.75
C LEU A 520 18.02 -14.47 3.55
N THR A 521 18.20 -15.06 2.37
CA THR A 521 17.58 -14.59 1.12
C THR A 521 16.06 -14.75 1.16
N LEU A 522 15.56 -15.90 1.62
CA LEU A 522 14.12 -16.16 1.83
C LEU A 522 13.50 -15.19 2.85
N ARG A 523 14.18 -14.94 3.97
CA ARG A 523 13.70 -14.00 5.02
C ARG A 523 13.66 -12.56 4.54
N TYR A 524 14.61 -12.15 3.72
CA TYR A 524 14.68 -10.78 3.21
C TYR A 524 13.59 -10.50 2.17
N LEU A 525 13.28 -11.47 1.32
CA LEU A 525 12.32 -11.34 0.23
C LEU A 525 10.87 -11.70 0.61
N ALA A 526 10.65 -12.48 1.68
CA ALA A 526 9.31 -12.83 2.19
C ALA A 526 9.24 -12.79 3.73
N PRO A 527 9.17 -11.59 4.35
CA PRO A 527 9.14 -11.44 5.80
C PRO A 527 7.87 -12.05 6.47
N GLU A 528 6.78 -12.24 5.72
CA GLU A 528 5.52 -12.75 6.26
C GLU A 528 5.38 -14.29 6.27
N ALA A 529 6.20 -15.03 5.51
CA ALA A 529 6.08 -16.49 5.39
C ALA A 529 6.77 -17.27 6.52
N HIS A 530 7.73 -16.67 7.24
CA HIS A 530 8.49 -17.34 8.29
C HIS A 530 7.86 -17.29 9.70
N GLY A 531 6.66 -16.71 9.82
CA GLY A 531 5.89 -16.70 11.07
C GLY A 531 5.11 -18.00 11.35
N GLN A 532 5.01 -18.94 10.41
CA GLN A 532 4.07 -20.06 10.51
C GLN A 532 4.65 -21.48 10.50
N ASN A 533 5.94 -21.71 10.24
CA ASN A 533 6.51 -23.07 10.24
C ASN A 533 7.54 -23.28 11.36
N LYS A 534 7.04 -23.59 12.57
CA LYS A 534 7.80 -24.31 13.60
C LYS A 534 7.04 -25.44 14.31
N GLU A 535 5.90 -25.84 13.78
CA GLU A 535 5.23 -27.08 14.18
C GLU A 535 5.00 -27.90 12.91
N THR A 536 5.83 -28.92 12.68
CA THR A 536 5.50 -30.26 12.19
C THR A 536 6.82 -30.96 11.85
N ILE A 537 7.51 -31.51 12.84
CA ILE A 537 8.26 -32.77 12.70
C ILE A 537 8.14 -33.45 14.07
N THR A 538 7.46 -34.59 14.08
CA THR A 538 7.33 -35.52 15.22
C THR A 538 8.69 -36.08 15.62
#